data_AF-A0A972XWT9-F1
#
_entry.id   AF-A0A972XWT9-F1
#
_cell.length_a   1.000
_cell.length_b   1.000
_cell.length_c   1.000
_cell.angle_alpha   90.00
_cell.angle_beta   90.00
_cell.angle_gamma   90.00
#
_symmetry.space_group_name_H-M   'P 1'
#
loop_
_entity.id
_entity.type
_entity.pdbx_description
1 polymer ?
#
loop_
_entity_poly.entity_id
_entity_poly.type
_entity_poly.pdbx_seq_one_letter_code
_entity_poly.pdbx_strand_id
1 'polypeptide(L)'
;QVGVSNIIDGGQGNNPSVSDLLKEIENTNSENVFILPNNSNIILTAEHAASEYKGDKNIKVIPTKSSGQGVVLSYIFDKDEEDAESVYGELIELLNLTTIAQISPAIKDAKIDGVSIKKDEFMTIFDKKIIQSNSDINLSTRNLVKKMIKDEYEIITMFYGKNMNRKDIKKTVDFVDSLDTEVEIVIKDGGQKVYNWEVVGEK
;
A
#
# COMPACT_ATOMS: atom_id res chain seq x y z
N GLN A 1 -6.63 -13.96 4.11
CA GLN A 1 -6.65 -13.37 5.46
C GLN A 1 -5.67 -12.22 5.40
N VAL A 2 -6.12 -10.98 5.58
CA VAL A 2 -5.18 -9.84 5.67
C VAL A 2 -4.49 -9.99 7.03
N GLY A 3 -3.16 -9.84 7.13
CA GLY A 3 -2.37 -10.13 8.34
C GLY A 3 -2.62 -9.20 9.53
N VAL A 4 -3.81 -8.60 9.63
CA VAL A 4 -4.20 -7.62 10.64
C VAL A 4 -5.39 -8.11 11.45
N SER A 5 -5.43 -7.77 12.74
CA SER A 5 -6.50 -8.19 13.66
C SER A 5 -7.83 -7.52 13.34
N ASN A 6 -7.81 -6.22 13.05
CA ASN A 6 -8.99 -5.39 12.83
C ASN A 6 -8.82 -4.49 11.60
N ILE A 7 -9.91 -4.22 10.89
CA ILE A 7 -9.96 -3.26 9.76
C ILE A 7 -11.00 -2.20 10.09
N ILE A 8 -10.58 -0.94 10.14
CA ILE A 8 -11.44 0.20 10.41
C ILE A 8 -11.87 0.81 9.09
N ASP A 9 -13.17 0.81 8.80
CA ASP A 9 -13.72 1.53 7.66
C ASP A 9 -13.78 3.03 7.98
N GLY A 10 -13.31 3.88 7.06
CA GLY A 10 -13.29 5.33 7.24
C GLY A 10 -14.66 6.01 7.10
N GLY A 11 -15.74 5.23 7.04
CA GLY A 11 -17.11 5.73 6.94
C GLY A 11 -17.37 6.51 5.64
N GLN A 12 -18.38 7.39 5.65
CA GLN A 12 -18.78 8.15 4.46
C GLN A 12 -17.68 9.09 3.91
N GLY A 13 -16.72 9.49 4.75
CA GLY A 13 -15.59 10.36 4.38
C GLY A 13 -14.32 9.62 3.96
N ASN A 14 -14.31 8.28 4.00
CA ASN A 14 -13.10 7.44 3.84
C ASN A 14 -11.96 7.73 4.84
N ASN A 15 -12.18 8.51 5.90
CA ASN A 15 -11.22 8.78 6.97
C ASN A 15 -11.90 8.58 8.33
N PRO A 16 -11.41 7.68 9.20
CA PRO A 16 -11.98 7.48 10.53
C PRO A 16 -11.75 8.71 11.41
N SER A 17 -12.66 8.96 12.37
CA SER A 17 -12.44 9.97 13.40
C SER A 17 -11.52 9.46 14.51
N VAL A 18 -10.97 10.37 15.31
CA VAL A 18 -10.22 10.00 16.54
C VAL A 18 -11.05 9.09 17.44
N SER A 19 -12.35 9.37 17.57
CA SER A 19 -13.26 8.56 18.38
C SER A 19 -13.44 7.14 17.82
N ASP A 20 -13.46 6.98 16.50
CA ASP A 20 -13.58 5.66 15.87
C ASP A 20 -12.32 4.82 16.13
N LEU A 21 -11.14 5.45 16.02
CA LEU A 21 -9.86 4.81 16.30
C LEU A 21 -9.74 4.40 17.78
N LEU A 22 -10.04 5.30 18.71
CA LEU A 22 -10.01 5.01 20.15
C LEU A 22 -10.92 3.85 20.53
N LYS A 23 -12.12 3.79 19.93
CA LYS A 23 -13.06 2.68 20.15
C LYS A 23 -12.49 1.35 19.67
N GLU A 24 -11.84 1.32 18.50
CA GLU A 24 -11.27 0.08 17.97
C GLU A 24 -10.02 -0.36 18.74
N ILE A 25 -9.19 0.59 19.16
CA ILE A 25 -8.06 0.34 20.06
C ILE A 25 -8.57 -0.32 21.34
N GLU A 26 -9.65 0.18 21.94
CA GLU A 26 -10.25 -0.40 23.15
C GLU A 26 -10.76 -1.84 22.90
N ASN A 27 -11.41 -2.09 21.76
CA ASN A 27 -11.93 -3.41 21.40
C ASN A 27 -10.84 -4.44 21.03
N THR A 28 -9.61 -3.98 20.73
CA THR A 28 -8.52 -4.86 20.33
C THR A 28 -8.01 -5.65 21.55
N ASN A 29 -8.10 -6.98 21.52
CA ASN A 29 -7.68 -7.84 22.63
C ASN A 29 -6.16 -8.08 22.64
N SER A 30 -5.38 -7.01 22.74
CA SER A 30 -3.91 -7.01 22.82
C SER A 30 -3.44 -5.84 23.68
N GLU A 31 -2.33 -6.05 24.40
CA GLU A 31 -1.65 -4.99 25.16
C GLU A 31 -0.85 -4.07 24.24
N ASN A 32 -0.26 -4.63 23.18
CA ASN A 32 0.45 -3.88 22.13
C ASN A 32 -0.44 -3.72 20.90
N VAL A 33 -0.64 -2.49 20.44
CA VAL A 33 -1.49 -2.15 19.29
C VAL A 33 -0.70 -1.32 18.28
N PHE A 34 -0.50 -1.88 17.10
CA PHE A 34 0.09 -1.17 15.96
C PHE A 34 -1.01 -0.69 15.02
N ILE A 35 -1.02 0.61 14.72
CA ILE A 35 -1.94 1.23 13.77
C ILE A 35 -1.18 1.45 12.46
N LEU A 36 -1.69 0.88 11.36
CA LEU A 36 -1.12 1.00 10.02
C LEU A 36 -2.08 1.78 9.13
N PRO A 37 -1.97 3.12 9.02
CA PRO A 37 -2.84 3.91 8.16
C PRO A 37 -2.70 3.52 6.69
N ASN A 38 -3.79 3.46 5.94
CA ASN A 38 -3.76 3.16 4.51
C ASN A 38 -3.65 4.42 3.63
N ASN A 39 -3.56 5.61 4.22
CA ASN A 39 -3.43 6.89 3.53
C ASN A 39 -2.68 7.90 4.42
N SER A 40 -1.81 8.70 3.82
CA SER A 40 -1.02 9.71 4.56
C SER A 40 -1.85 10.72 5.34
N ASN A 41 -3.09 10.99 4.91
CA ASN A 41 -3.99 11.94 5.58
C ASN A 41 -4.52 11.43 6.93
N ILE A 42 -4.43 10.11 7.18
CA ILE A 42 -4.93 9.49 8.41
C ILE A 42 -3.84 9.46 9.49
N ILE A 43 -2.56 9.54 9.12
CA ILE A 43 -1.42 9.40 10.04
C ILE A 43 -1.53 10.32 11.26
N LEU A 44 -1.71 11.63 11.05
CA LEU A 44 -1.85 12.60 12.15
C LEU A 44 -3.07 12.30 13.04
N THR A 45 -4.16 11.80 12.46
CA THR A 45 -5.36 11.43 13.22
C THR A 45 -5.11 10.18 14.07
N ALA A 46 -4.35 9.22 13.55
CA ALA A 46 -3.93 8.02 14.27
C ALA A 46 -2.94 8.34 15.39
N GLU A 47 -1.97 9.21 15.15
CA GLU A 47 -1.02 9.67 16.17
C GLU A 47 -1.74 10.39 17.31
N HIS A 48 -2.71 11.26 16.97
CA HIS A 48 -3.52 11.95 17.96
C HIS A 48 -4.42 10.99 18.76
N ALA A 49 -5.02 9.99 18.11
CA ALA A 49 -5.77 8.94 18.81
C ALA A 49 -4.86 8.14 19.77
N ALA A 50 -3.65 7.79 19.35
CA ALA A 50 -2.69 7.12 20.21
C ALA A 50 -2.31 7.97 21.44
N SER A 51 -2.09 9.29 21.27
CA SER A 51 -1.74 10.17 22.39
C SER A 51 -2.89 10.47 23.34
N GLU A 52 -4.13 10.46 22.85
CA GLU A 52 -5.34 10.73 23.66
C GLU A 52 -5.89 9.47 24.36
N TYR A 53 -5.34 8.29 24.06
CA TYR A 53 -5.76 7.06 24.72
C TYR A 53 -5.39 7.08 26.21
N LYS A 54 -6.36 6.75 27.06
CA LYS A 54 -6.24 6.83 28.53
C LYS A 54 -6.16 5.47 29.23
N GLY A 55 -6.16 4.38 28.46
CA GLY A 55 -5.99 3.03 29.00
C GLY A 55 -4.51 2.61 29.04
N ASP A 56 -4.28 1.35 29.40
CA ASP A 56 -2.93 0.83 29.68
C ASP A 56 -2.25 0.15 28.48
N LYS A 57 -2.85 0.21 27.28
CA LYS A 57 -2.30 -0.37 26.06
C LYS A 57 -1.17 0.47 25.49
N ASN A 58 -0.12 -0.19 24.99
CA ASN A 58 0.94 0.45 24.23
C ASN A 58 0.52 0.60 22.76
N ILE A 59 0.37 1.84 22.31
CA ILE A 59 -0.13 2.14 20.97
C ILE A 59 0.97 2.80 20.15
N LYS A 60 1.26 2.22 18.99
CA LYS A 60 2.26 2.72 18.05
C LYS A 60 1.64 2.91 16.67
N VAL A 61 1.98 4.02 16.02
CA VAL A 61 1.53 4.30 14.64
C VAL A 61 2.69 4.02 13.69
N ILE A 62 2.53 3.02 12.82
CA ILE A 62 3.46 2.77 11.71
C ILE A 62 2.93 3.61 10.54
N PRO A 63 3.65 4.65 10.07
CA PRO A 63 3.12 5.66 9.17
C PRO A 63 3.06 5.19 7.71
N THR A 64 2.45 4.03 7.47
CA THR A 64 2.13 3.51 6.15
C THR A 64 1.23 4.48 5.39
N LYS A 65 1.32 4.45 4.05
CA LYS A 65 0.64 5.40 3.17
C LYS A 65 -0.30 4.72 2.18
N SER A 66 -0.36 3.39 2.21
CA SER A 66 -1.22 2.56 1.39
C SER A 66 -1.67 1.30 2.13
N SER A 67 -2.76 0.69 1.66
CA SER A 67 -3.18 -0.63 2.13
C SER A 67 -2.11 -1.68 1.86
N GLY A 68 -1.55 -1.68 0.65
CA GLY A 68 -0.50 -2.62 0.25
C GLY A 68 0.70 -2.58 1.19
N GLN A 69 1.17 -1.40 1.59
CA GLN A 69 2.26 -1.28 2.58
C GLN A 69 1.86 -1.93 3.91
N GLY A 70 0.69 -1.60 4.45
CA GLY A 70 0.23 -2.20 5.70
C GLY A 70 0.15 -3.74 5.64
N VAL A 71 -0.30 -4.28 4.50
CA VAL A 71 -0.35 -5.72 4.28
C VAL A 71 1.05 -6.33 4.21
N VAL A 72 1.95 -5.76 3.41
CA VAL A 72 3.33 -6.23 3.26
C VAL A 72 4.04 -6.23 4.61
N LEU A 73 4.00 -5.11 5.34
CA LEU A 73 4.62 -5.00 6.66
C LEU A 73 4.03 -6.01 7.66
N SER A 74 2.72 -6.29 7.61
CA SER A 74 2.08 -7.28 8.50
C SER A 74 2.56 -8.74 8.31
N TYR A 75 3.25 -9.03 7.20
CA TYR A 75 3.81 -10.35 6.94
C TYR A 75 5.29 -10.50 7.29
N ILE A 76 6.03 -9.39 7.37
CA ILE A 76 7.49 -9.43 7.44
C ILE A 76 8.01 -9.35 8.87
N PHE A 77 7.32 -8.64 9.76
CA PHE A 77 7.81 -8.44 11.13
C PHE A 77 7.83 -9.73 11.96
N ASP A 78 8.78 -9.80 12.90
CA ASP A 78 8.89 -10.92 13.83
C ASP A 78 7.71 -10.93 14.81
N LYS A 79 6.92 -12.01 14.77
CA LYS A 79 5.74 -12.18 15.63
C LYS A 79 6.10 -12.76 17.00
N ASP A 80 7.32 -13.27 17.15
CA ASP A 80 7.82 -13.83 18.39
C ASP A 80 8.53 -12.74 19.25
N GLU A 81 8.76 -11.54 18.69
CA GLU A 81 9.22 -10.38 19.46
C GLU A 81 8.09 -9.80 20.33
N GLU A 82 8.33 -9.76 21.64
CA GLU A 82 7.38 -9.28 22.63
C GLU A 82 7.59 -7.78 22.97
N ASP A 83 8.79 -7.23 22.73
CA ASP A 83 9.07 -5.81 22.94
C ASP A 83 8.51 -4.95 21.82
N ALA A 84 7.47 -4.19 22.14
CA ALA A 84 6.80 -3.34 21.18
C ALA A 84 7.68 -2.19 20.64
N GLU A 85 8.71 -1.74 21.36
CA GLU A 85 9.65 -0.74 20.81
C GLU A 85 10.58 -1.37 19.77
N SER A 86 11.04 -2.60 20.00
CA SER A 86 11.82 -3.40 19.04
C SER A 86 11.02 -3.63 17.75
N VAL A 87 9.79 -4.15 17.85
CA VAL A 87 8.87 -4.32 16.70
C VAL A 87 8.59 -3.00 15.98
N TYR A 88 8.37 -1.91 16.73
CA TYR A 88 8.17 -0.60 16.15
C TYR A 88 9.39 -0.16 15.33
N GLY A 89 10.60 -0.29 15.88
CA GLY A 89 11.85 0.05 15.20
C GLY A 89 12.02 -0.73 13.89
N GLU A 90 11.84 -2.05 13.95
CA GLU A 90 11.91 -2.94 12.78
C GLU A 90 10.91 -2.53 11.69
N LEU A 91 9.64 -2.33 12.07
CA LEU A 91 8.60 -1.92 11.11
C LEU A 91 8.88 -0.56 10.48
N ILE A 92 9.50 0.37 11.20
CA ILE A 92 9.93 1.67 10.64
C ILE A 92 11.10 1.50 9.66
N GLU A 93 12.07 0.65 9.97
CA GLU A 93 13.17 0.33 9.05
C GLU A 93 12.65 -0.31 7.76
N LEU A 94 11.81 -1.34 7.88
CA LEU A 94 11.14 -1.98 6.74
C LEU A 94 10.33 -0.98 5.93
N LEU A 95 9.54 -0.11 6.58
CA LEU A 95 8.76 0.92 5.90
C LEU A 95 9.66 1.82 5.02
N ASN A 96 10.83 2.19 5.51
CA ASN A 96 11.79 3.05 4.80
C ASN A 96 12.44 2.37 3.59
N LEU A 97 12.46 1.03 3.57
CA LEU A 97 12.90 0.22 2.42
C LEU A 97 11.78 -0.04 1.42
N THR A 98 10.53 0.35 1.74
CA THR A 98 9.40 0.18 0.82
C THR A 98 9.09 1.42 -0.03
N THR A 99 8.74 1.19 -1.29
CA THR A 99 8.21 2.20 -2.21
C THR A 99 6.81 1.82 -2.67
N ILE A 100 5.96 2.82 -2.89
CA ILE A 100 4.62 2.62 -3.46
C ILE A 100 4.58 3.08 -4.92
N ALA A 101 3.99 2.24 -5.76
CA ALA A 101 3.53 2.62 -7.08
C ALA A 101 2.06 2.25 -7.29
N GLN A 102 1.37 3.00 -8.13
CA GLN A 102 -0.05 2.82 -8.40
C GLN A 102 -0.34 3.04 -9.89
N ILE A 103 -1.30 2.30 -10.43
CA ILE A 103 -1.83 2.52 -11.78
C ILE A 103 -3.32 2.83 -11.66
N SER A 104 -3.73 3.98 -12.20
CA SER A 104 -5.08 4.54 -12.07
C SER A 104 -5.57 5.10 -13.40
N PRO A 105 -6.87 5.01 -13.72
CA PRO A 105 -7.42 5.72 -14.86
C PRO A 105 -7.42 7.23 -14.60
N ALA A 106 -7.17 8.02 -15.62
CA ALA A 106 -7.24 9.47 -15.59
C ALA A 106 -8.69 9.92 -15.75
N ILE A 107 -9.16 10.78 -14.84
CA ILE A 107 -10.54 11.29 -14.87
C ILE A 107 -10.72 12.49 -15.80
N LYS A 108 -9.62 13.12 -16.23
CA LYS A 108 -9.60 14.31 -17.08
C LYS A 108 -8.24 14.48 -17.76
N ASP A 109 -8.22 15.27 -18.81
CA ASP A 109 -6.97 15.73 -19.42
C ASP A 109 -6.20 16.65 -18.47
N ALA A 110 -4.88 16.47 -18.41
CA ALA A 110 -4.00 17.29 -17.59
C ALA A 110 -2.55 17.24 -18.08
N LYS A 111 -1.72 18.14 -17.56
CA LYS A 111 -0.26 18.03 -17.65
C LYS A 111 0.30 18.13 -16.23
N ILE A 112 0.84 17.03 -15.71
CA ILE A 112 1.32 16.90 -14.33
C ILE A 112 2.69 16.22 -14.40
N ASP A 113 3.66 16.68 -13.62
CA ASP A 113 5.03 16.14 -13.61
C ASP A 113 5.70 16.09 -15.00
N GLY A 114 5.29 16.99 -15.90
CA GLY A 114 5.76 17.01 -17.30
C GLY A 114 5.10 15.96 -18.21
N VAL A 115 4.29 15.05 -17.67
CA VAL A 115 3.53 14.03 -18.41
C VAL A 115 2.21 14.62 -18.90
N SER A 116 1.95 14.49 -20.21
CA SER A 116 0.64 14.76 -20.78
C SER A 116 -0.28 13.58 -20.50
N ILE A 117 -1.39 13.83 -19.82
CA ILE A 117 -2.38 12.84 -19.40
C ILE A 117 -3.65 13.11 -20.18
N LYS A 118 -4.21 12.09 -20.82
CA LYS A 118 -5.56 12.16 -21.39
C LYS A 118 -6.54 11.42 -20.52
N LYS A 119 -7.77 11.90 -20.49
CA LYS A 119 -8.89 11.20 -19.86
C LYS A 119 -8.96 9.76 -20.36
N ASP A 120 -9.28 8.85 -19.43
CA ASP A 120 -9.41 7.40 -19.63
C ASP A 120 -8.09 6.65 -19.90
N GLU A 121 -6.94 7.34 -19.99
CA GLU A 121 -5.63 6.69 -19.98
C GLU A 121 -5.23 6.22 -18.57
N PHE A 122 -4.34 5.24 -18.50
CA PHE A 122 -3.78 4.71 -17.27
C PHE A 122 -2.51 5.45 -16.88
N MET A 123 -2.62 6.29 -15.86
CA MET A 123 -1.51 6.97 -15.21
C MET A 123 -0.76 6.00 -14.33
N THR A 124 0.58 6.00 -14.43
CA THR A 124 1.44 5.32 -13.46
C THR A 124 2.02 6.35 -12.51
N ILE A 125 1.75 6.16 -11.23
CA ILE A 125 2.23 6.98 -10.12
C ILE A 125 3.33 6.18 -9.42
N PHE A 126 4.51 6.74 -9.25
CA PHE A 126 5.65 6.13 -8.56
C PHE A 126 6.16 7.13 -7.53
N ASP A 127 6.11 6.78 -6.24
CA ASP A 127 6.43 7.69 -5.13
C ASP A 127 5.82 9.09 -5.29
N LYS A 128 4.49 9.11 -5.48
CA LYS A 128 3.65 10.31 -5.65
C LYS A 128 3.89 11.11 -6.95
N LYS A 129 4.81 10.69 -7.82
CA LYS A 129 5.04 11.34 -9.11
C LYS A 129 4.41 10.55 -10.25
N ILE A 130 3.75 11.24 -11.16
CA ILE A 130 3.26 10.63 -12.39
C ILE A 130 4.45 10.46 -13.34
N ILE A 131 4.78 9.22 -13.67
CA ILE A 131 5.94 8.90 -14.51
C ILE A 131 5.57 8.55 -15.96
N GLN A 132 4.31 8.18 -16.21
CA GLN A 132 3.78 7.92 -17.56
C GLN A 132 2.26 7.90 -17.56
N SER A 133 1.66 8.06 -18.74
CA SER A 133 0.24 7.86 -19.02
C SER A 133 0.13 7.09 -20.33
N ASN A 134 -0.61 5.98 -20.35
CA ASN A 134 -0.81 5.17 -21.56
C ASN A 134 -2.27 4.72 -21.68
N SER A 135 -2.76 4.56 -22.91
CA SER A 135 -4.10 4.00 -23.17
C SER A 135 -4.21 2.49 -22.88
N ASP A 136 -3.08 1.77 -22.79
CA ASP A 136 -3.04 0.34 -22.46
C ASP A 136 -2.44 0.12 -21.07
N ILE A 137 -3.25 -0.42 -20.17
CA ILE A 137 -2.83 -0.78 -18.81
C ILE A 137 -1.69 -1.80 -18.79
N ASN A 138 -1.63 -2.72 -19.76
CA ASN A 138 -0.58 -3.73 -19.84
C ASN A 138 0.77 -3.08 -20.13
N LEU A 139 0.80 -2.04 -20.95
CA LEU A 139 2.01 -1.26 -21.21
C LEU A 139 2.45 -0.50 -19.96
N SER A 140 1.52 0.19 -19.29
CA SER A 140 1.82 0.88 -18.02
C SER A 140 2.38 -0.09 -16.97
N THR A 141 1.78 -1.27 -16.83
CA THR A 141 2.20 -2.31 -15.89
C THR A 141 3.61 -2.84 -16.21
N ARG A 142 3.87 -3.19 -17.48
CA ARG A 142 5.19 -3.68 -17.92
C ARG A 142 6.30 -2.66 -17.69
N ASN A 143 6.03 -1.39 -18.01
CA ASN A 143 6.99 -0.32 -17.81
C ASN A 143 7.29 -0.09 -16.32
N LEU A 144 6.27 -0.17 -15.45
CA LEU A 144 6.45 -0.06 -14.01
C LEU A 144 7.31 -1.21 -13.46
N VAL A 145 6.97 -2.46 -13.77
CA VAL A 145 7.73 -3.64 -13.30
C VAL A 145 9.17 -3.59 -13.79
N LYS A 146 9.41 -3.30 -15.08
CA LYS A 146 10.78 -3.17 -15.62
C LYS A 146 11.58 -2.05 -14.96
N LYS A 147 10.93 -0.93 -14.62
CA LYS A 147 11.57 0.14 -13.87
C LYS A 147 11.99 -0.34 -12.49
N MET A 148 11.11 -1.04 -11.76
CA MET A 148 11.42 -1.56 -10.43
C MET A 148 12.53 -2.62 -10.47
N ILE A 149 12.53 -3.53 -11.45
CA ILE A 149 13.66 -4.45 -11.63
C ILE A 149 14.97 -3.69 -11.88
N LYS A 150 14.95 -2.67 -12.74
CA LYS A 150 16.13 -1.83 -13.02
C LYS A 150 16.59 -1.03 -11.78
N ASP A 151 15.68 -0.65 -10.92
CA ASP A 151 15.95 0.07 -9.67
C ASP A 151 16.37 -0.88 -8.53
N GLU A 152 16.65 -2.17 -8.84
CA GLU A 152 17.21 -3.19 -7.95
C GLU A 152 16.35 -3.47 -6.71
N TYR A 153 15.03 -3.56 -6.88
CA TYR A 153 14.14 -4.05 -5.82
C TYR A 153 14.28 -5.56 -5.66
N GLU A 154 14.24 -6.06 -4.42
CA GLU A 154 14.32 -7.50 -4.11
C GLU A 154 12.96 -8.18 -4.28
N ILE A 155 11.90 -7.54 -3.80
CA ILE A 155 10.52 -8.06 -3.88
C ILE A 155 9.59 -6.99 -4.46
N ILE A 156 8.69 -7.40 -5.35
CA ILE A 156 7.61 -6.57 -5.90
C ILE A 156 6.28 -7.26 -5.64
N THR A 157 5.53 -6.74 -4.67
CA THR A 157 4.17 -7.21 -4.38
C THR A 157 3.13 -6.33 -5.10
N MET A 158 2.38 -6.94 -6.03
CA MET A 158 1.36 -6.30 -6.86
C MET A 158 -0.05 -6.72 -6.45
N PHE A 159 -0.86 -5.74 -6.07
CA PHE A 159 -2.27 -5.91 -5.70
C PHE A 159 -3.18 -5.42 -6.82
N TYR A 160 -4.02 -6.28 -7.40
CA TYR A 160 -5.02 -5.84 -8.38
C TYR A 160 -6.33 -5.38 -7.71
N GLY A 161 -6.93 -4.33 -8.28
CA GLY A 161 -8.18 -3.75 -7.79
C GLY A 161 -9.42 -4.35 -8.44
N LYS A 162 -10.61 -3.97 -7.95
CA LYS A 162 -11.91 -4.49 -8.43
C LYS A 162 -12.19 -4.22 -9.91
N ASN A 163 -11.57 -3.18 -10.46
CA ASN A 163 -11.76 -2.76 -11.85
C ASN A 163 -10.83 -3.52 -12.82
N MET A 164 -9.96 -4.40 -12.32
CA MET A 164 -9.12 -5.25 -13.16
C MET A 164 -9.91 -6.44 -13.69
N ASN A 165 -9.87 -6.64 -15.01
CA ASN A 165 -10.45 -7.83 -15.61
C ASN A 165 -9.44 -8.99 -15.59
N ARG A 166 -9.95 -10.22 -15.64
CA ARG A 166 -9.13 -11.46 -15.59
C ARG A 166 -8.13 -11.57 -16.75
N LYS A 167 -8.45 -11.00 -17.91
CA LYS A 167 -7.58 -11.07 -19.09
C LYS A 167 -6.31 -10.25 -18.88
N ASP A 168 -6.43 -9.04 -18.35
CA ASP A 168 -5.27 -8.19 -18.08
C ASP A 168 -4.45 -8.69 -16.88
N ILE A 169 -5.11 -9.22 -15.84
CA ILE A 169 -4.39 -9.91 -14.75
C ILE A 169 -3.56 -11.07 -15.31
N LYS A 170 -4.16 -11.93 -16.14
CA LYS A 170 -3.44 -13.05 -16.77
C LYS A 170 -2.27 -12.60 -17.62
N LYS A 171 -2.43 -11.54 -18.43
CA LYS A 171 -1.31 -11.00 -19.22
C LYS A 171 -0.16 -10.47 -18.36
N THR A 172 -0.45 -9.93 -17.17
CA THR A 172 0.59 -9.51 -16.22
C THR A 172 1.31 -10.72 -15.65
N VAL A 173 0.59 -11.77 -15.23
CA VAL A 173 1.18 -13.04 -14.77
C VAL A 173 2.07 -13.64 -15.86
N ASP A 174 1.53 -13.85 -17.06
CA ASP A 174 2.28 -14.41 -18.20
C ASP A 174 3.51 -13.54 -18.56
N PHE A 175 3.44 -12.23 -18.35
CA PHE A 175 4.58 -11.33 -18.53
C PHE A 175 5.64 -11.52 -17.45
N VAL A 176 5.25 -11.52 -16.18
CA VAL A 176 6.14 -11.72 -15.04
C VAL A 176 6.86 -13.06 -15.13
N ASP A 177 6.12 -14.14 -15.42
CA ASP A 177 6.68 -15.49 -15.58
C ASP A 177 7.67 -15.61 -16.75
N SER A 178 7.62 -14.67 -17.71
CA SER A 178 8.54 -14.63 -18.87
C SER A 178 9.82 -13.83 -18.62
N LEU A 179 9.94 -13.16 -17.47
CA LEU A 179 11.11 -12.38 -17.13
C LEU A 179 12.24 -13.27 -16.61
N ASP A 180 13.44 -13.04 -17.12
CA ASP A 180 14.67 -13.59 -16.57
C ASP A 180 15.21 -12.59 -15.54
N THR A 181 14.79 -12.74 -14.27
CA THR A 181 15.07 -11.81 -13.16
C THR A 181 15.14 -12.57 -11.84
N GLU A 182 15.99 -12.11 -10.93
CA GLU A 182 16.09 -12.65 -9.55
C GLU A 182 15.07 -12.01 -8.60
N VAL A 183 14.46 -10.89 -9.00
CA VAL A 183 13.41 -10.18 -8.24
C VAL A 183 12.19 -11.08 -8.05
N GLU A 184 11.75 -11.26 -6.80
CA GLU A 184 10.52 -11.98 -6.49
C GLU A 184 9.31 -11.10 -6.79
N ILE A 185 8.43 -11.55 -7.69
CA ILE A 185 7.22 -10.79 -8.05
C ILE A 185 5.98 -11.55 -7.62
N VAL A 186 5.23 -10.99 -6.69
CA VAL A 186 4.06 -11.61 -6.08
C VAL A 186 2.80 -10.86 -6.51
N ILE A 187 1.80 -11.56 -7.08
CA ILE A 187 0.53 -10.96 -7.48
C ILE A 187 -0.60 -11.44 -6.54
N LYS A 188 -1.36 -10.49 -5.97
CA LYS A 188 -2.43 -10.73 -4.99
C LYS A 188 -3.70 -9.98 -5.36
N ASP A 189 -4.84 -10.49 -4.89
CA ASP A 189 -6.10 -9.75 -4.89
C ASP A 189 -6.05 -8.67 -3.80
N GLY A 190 -6.07 -7.40 -4.19
CA GLY A 190 -6.14 -6.29 -3.25
C GLY A 190 -7.56 -5.77 -3.03
N GLY A 191 -8.46 -5.98 -4.00
CA GLY A 191 -9.85 -5.54 -3.91
C GLY A 191 -10.05 -4.02 -3.76
N GLN A 192 -9.01 -3.20 -3.96
CA GLN A 192 -9.16 -1.75 -3.92
C GLN A 192 -10.07 -1.24 -5.04
N LYS A 193 -10.82 -0.17 -4.77
CA LYS A 193 -11.83 0.39 -5.70
C LYS A 193 -11.25 1.43 -6.67
N VAL A 194 -10.20 2.12 -6.25
CA VAL A 194 -9.66 3.30 -6.97
C VAL A 194 -8.60 2.88 -7.99
N TYR A 195 -7.56 2.19 -7.53
CA TYR A 195 -6.42 1.82 -8.36
C TYR A 195 -6.66 0.49 -9.06
N ASN A 196 -6.25 0.39 -10.32
CA ASN A 196 -6.19 -0.89 -11.01
C ASN A 196 -5.08 -1.76 -10.44
N TRP A 197 -3.92 -1.16 -10.20
CA TRP A 197 -2.80 -1.78 -9.50
C TRP A 197 -2.34 -0.89 -8.37
N GLU A 198 -2.09 -1.50 -7.22
CA GLU A 198 -1.24 -0.97 -6.16
C GLU A 198 -0.03 -1.89 -6.06
N VAL A 199 1.17 -1.33 -6.03
CA VAL A 199 2.42 -2.08 -6.05
C VAL A 199 3.29 -1.58 -4.92
N VAL A 200 3.82 -2.51 -4.15
CA VAL A 200 4.82 -2.25 -3.10
C VAL A 200 6.11 -2.91 -3.55
N GLY A 201 7.16 -2.11 -3.66
CA GLY A 201 8.52 -2.61 -3.87
C GLY A 201 9.29 -2.57 -2.57
N GLU A 202 10.03 -3.62 -2.29
CA GLU A 202 10.94 -3.76 -1.15
C GLU A 202 12.37 -3.80 -1.68
N LYS A 203 13.27 -3.04 -1.06
CA LYS A 203 14.68 -2.92 -1.43
C LYS A 203 15.61 -3.58 -0.42
#